data_AF-A0A412XTP4-F1
#
_entry.id   AF-A0A412XTP4-F1
#
_cell.length_a   1.000
_cell.length_b   1.000
_cell.length_c   1.000
_cell.angle_alpha   90.00
_cell.angle_beta   90.00
_cell.angle_gamma   90.00
#
_symmetry.space_group_name_H-M   'P 1'
#
loop_
_entity.id
_entity.type
_entity.pdbx_description
1 polymer ?
#
loop_
_entity_poly.entity_id
_entity_poly.type
_entity_poly.pdbx_seq_one_letter_code
_entity_poly.pdbx_strand_id
1 'polypeptide(L)' 'MVEISAKIRPSLIALNVGDEISFPIEKLKSVRTQASELGAIMSRQYTTKTDRINHIIKVKRIL' A
#
# COMPACT_ATOMS: atom_id res chain seq x y z
N MET A 1 14.29 -13.59 -3.94
CA MET A 1 13.96 -12.35 -3.22
C MET A 1 13.14 -11.50 -4.19
N VAL A 2 11.82 -11.36 -3.98
CA VAL A 2 10.97 -10.65 -4.96
C VAL A 2 11.23 -9.16 -4.78
N GLU A 3 12.10 -8.59 -5.61
CA GLU A 3 12.31 -7.15 -5.71
C GLU A 3 11.05 -6.50 -6.30
N ILE A 4 10.09 -6.16 -5.43
CA ILE A 4 8.95 -5.32 -5.82
C ILE A 4 9.46 -3.87 -5.91
N SER A 5 10.12 -3.55 -7.03
CA SER A 5 10.44 -2.18 -7.45
C SER A 5 9.21 -1.47 -8.07
N ALA A 6 8.01 -1.79 -7.58
CA ALA A 6 6.80 -1.08 -7.99
C ALA A 6 6.81 0.32 -7.36
N LYS A 7 6.53 1.34 -8.18
CA LYS A 7 6.31 2.70 -7.69
C LYS A 7 5.04 2.70 -6.85
N ILE A 8 5.14 3.10 -5.58
CA ILE A 8 4.07 2.99 -4.58
C ILE A 8 2.79 3.70 -5.04
N ARG A 9 2.87 4.98 -5.41
CA ARG A 9 1.69 5.80 -5.76
C ARG A 9 0.89 5.24 -6.95
N PRO A 10 1.48 4.93 -8.13
CA PRO A 10 0.74 4.30 -9.22
C PRO A 10 0.09 2.97 -8.82
N SER A 11 0.78 2.16 -8.04
CA SER A 11 0.25 0.88 -7.57
C SER A 11 -0.96 1.04 -6.65
N LEU A 12 -0.94 2.01 -5.73
CA LEU A 12 -2.09 2.31 -4.87
C LEU A 12 -3.28 2.85 -5.65
N ILE A 13 -3.03 3.66 -6.69
CA ILE A 13 -4.09 4.20 -7.56
C ILE A 13 -4.76 3.08 -8.36
N ALA A 14 -3.98 2.09 -8.82
CA ALA A 14 -4.45 0.96 -9.61
C ALA A 14 -5.23 -0.09 -8.80
N LEU A 15 -5.22 -0.04 -7.47
CA LEU A 15 -6.01 -0.95 -6.62
C LEU A 15 -7.51 -0.71 -6.79
N ASN A 16 -8.25 -1.78 -7.10
CA ASN A 16 -9.70 -1.79 -6.98
C ASN A 16 -10.13 -2.08 -5.54
N VAL A 17 -11.39 -1.84 -5.23
CA VAL A 17 -11.94 -2.16 -3.92
C VAL A 17 -11.85 -3.67 -3.68
N GLY A 18 -11.24 -4.07 -2.58
CA GLY A 18 -10.97 -5.47 -2.25
C GLY A 18 -9.56 -5.95 -2.61
N ASP A 19 -8.87 -5.27 -3.53
CA ASP A 19 -7.52 -5.64 -3.95
C ASP A 19 -6.49 -5.32 -2.87
N GLU A 20 -5.44 -6.14 -2.81
CA GLU A 20 -4.31 -5.99 -1.90
C GLU A 20 -3.00 -6.02 -2.68
N ILE A 21 -2.05 -5.18 -2.26
CA ILE A 21 -0.67 -5.20 -2.74
C ILE A 21 0.29 -5.22 -1.55
N SER A 22 1.45 -5.84 -1.73
CA SER A 22 2.51 -5.88 -0.73
C SER A 22 3.74 -5.07 -1.18
N PHE A 23 4.36 -4.38 -0.23
CA PHE A 23 5.63 -3.68 -0.41
C PHE A 23 6.64 -4.12 0.65
N PRO A 24 7.95 -3.95 0.42
CA PRO A 24 8.98 -4.13 1.45
C PRO A 24 8.70 -3.24 2.67
N ILE A 25 8.96 -3.76 3.87
CA ILE A 25 8.73 -3.03 5.13
C ILE A 25 9.57 -1.75 5.25
N GLU A 26 10.70 -1.67 4.56
CA GLU A 26 11.54 -0.46 4.45
C GLU A 26 10.75 0.74 3.91
N LYS A 27 9.75 0.48 3.05
CA LYS A 27 8.90 1.51 2.43
C LYS A 27 7.66 1.85 3.28
N LEU A 28 7.53 1.30 4.48
CA LEU A 28 6.34 1.42 5.35
C LEU A 28 5.92 2.87 5.62
N LYS A 29 6.88 3.79 5.84
CA LYS A 29 6.58 5.22 5.99
C LYS A 29 5.90 5.77 4.73
N SER A 30 6.56 5.60 3.58
CA SER A 30 6.08 6.11 2.30
C SER A 30 4.73 5.51 1.90
N VAL A 31 4.54 4.21 2.14
CA VAL A 31 3.28 3.50 1.86
C VAL A 31 2.13 4.09 2.67
N ARG A 32 2.30 4.28 3.98
CA ARG A 32 1.24 4.83 4.84
C ARG A 32 0.92 6.29 4.50
N THR A 33 1.94 7.11 4.27
CA THR A 33 1.74 8.51 3.88
C THR A 33 0.99 8.63 2.56
N GLN A 34 1.42 7.90 1.52
CA GLN A 34 0.78 7.98 0.21
C GLN A 34 -0.63 7.39 0.20
N ALA A 35 -0.88 6.31 0.93
CA ALA A 35 -2.23 5.76 1.08
C ALA A 35 -3.17 6.77 1.77
N SER A 36 -2.69 7.46 2.81
CA SER A 36 -3.46 8.49 3.51
C SER A 36 -3.75 9.70 2.61
N GLU A 37 -2.72 10.21 1.92
CA GLU A 37 -2.87 11.30 0.94
C GLU A 37 -3.89 10.95 -0.14
N LEU A 38 -3.73 9.79 -0.80
CA LEU A 38 -4.65 9.31 -1.84
C LEU A 38 -6.06 9.10 -1.30
N GLY A 39 -6.19 8.65 -0.05
CA GLY A 39 -7.48 8.51 0.61
C GLY A 39 -8.20 9.85 0.73
N ALA A 40 -7.49 10.90 1.17
CA ALA A 40 -8.04 12.24 1.31
C ALA A 40 -8.36 12.90 -0.05
N ILE A 41 -7.48 12.77 -1.05
CA ILE A 41 -7.66 13.48 -2.33
C ILE A 41 -8.59 12.75 -3.32
N MET A 42 -8.76 11.43 -3.21
CA MET A 42 -9.59 10.63 -4.13
C MET A 42 -10.81 10.01 -3.45
N SER A 43 -11.13 10.39 -2.21
CA SER A 43 -12.21 9.80 -1.40
C SER A 43 -12.12 8.27 -1.29
N ARG A 44 -10.90 7.75 -1.13
CA ARG A 44 -10.62 6.31 -1.00
C ARG A 44 -10.32 5.94 0.44
N GLN A 45 -10.50 4.68 0.78
CA GLN A 45 -10.06 4.13 2.07
C GLN A 45 -9.09 2.99 1.84
N TYR A 46 -7.96 3.03 2.53
CA TYR A 46 -6.96 1.98 2.53
C TYR A 46 -6.75 1.47 3.96
N THR A 47 -6.55 0.17 4.10
CA THR A 47 -6.03 -0.43 5.33
C THR A 47 -4.65 -0.99 5.08
N THR A 48 -3.80 -0.95 6.11
CA THR A 48 -2.44 -1.48 6.02
C THR A 48 -2.20 -2.50 7.11
N LYS A 49 -1.55 -3.62 6.76
CA LYS A 49 -1.16 -4.67 7.70
C LYS A 49 0.33 -4.93 7.54
N THR A 50 1.06 -4.90 8.65
CA THR A 50 2.50 -5.19 8.65
C THR A 50 2.73 -6.67 8.97
N ASP A 51 3.50 -7.34 8.13
CA ASP A 51 3.98 -8.69 8.37
C ASP A 51 5.49 -8.62 8.69
N ARG A 52 5.80 -8.75 9.98
CA ARG A 52 7.18 -8.66 10.49
C ARG A 52 8.01 -9.91 10.18
N ILE A 53 7.37 -11.06 9.95
CA ILE A 53 8.08 -12.30 9.63
C ILE A 53 8.60 -12.19 8.21
N ASN A 54 7.72 -11.84 7.28
CA ASN A 54 8.05 -11.71 5.86
C ASN A 54 8.65 -10.35 5.47
N HIS A 55 8.81 -9.42 6.43
CA HIS A 55 9.36 -8.08 6.20
C HIS A 55 8.63 -7.30 5.10
N ILE A 56 7.29 -7.37 5.11
CA ILE A 56 6.42 -6.67 4.16
C ILE A 56 5.33 -5.87 4.86
N ILE A 57 4.84 -4.84 4.17
CA ILE A 57 3.60 -4.14 4.49
C ILE A 57 2.60 -4.41 3.37
N LYS A 58 1.42 -4.89 3.74
CA LYS A 58 0.30 -5.09 2.84
C LYS A 58 -0.62 -3.88 2.92
N VAL A 59 -1.15 -3.47 1.78
CA VAL A 59 -2.14 -2.41 1.66
C VAL A 59 -3.32 -2.94 0.89
N LYS A 60 -4.50 -2.83 1.47
CA LYS A 60 -5.76 -3.20 0.85
C LYS A 60 -6.64 -1.98 0.70
N ARG A 61 -7.28 -1.82 -0.47
CA ARG A 61 -8.29 -0.79 -0.66
C ARG A 61 -9.65 -1.29 -0.16
N ILE A 62 -10.29 -0.50 0.69
CA ILE A 62 -11.61 -0.74 1.27
C ILE A 62 -12.69 0.06 0.54
N LEU A 63 -12.39 1.29 0.12
CA LEU A 63 -13.31 2.20 -0.57
C LEU A 63 -12.58 2.95 -1.69
#